data_AF-A0A1Z1M2F8-F1
#
_entry.id   AF-A0A1Z1M2F8-F1
#
_cell.length_a   1.000
_cell.length_b   1.000
_cell.length_c   1.000
_cell.angle_alpha   90.00
_cell.angle_beta   90.00
_cell.angle_gamma   90.00
#
_symmetry.space_group_name_H-M   'P 1'
#
loop_
_entity.id
_entity.type
_entity.pdbx_description
1 polymer ?
#
loop_
_entity_poly.entity_id
_entity_poly.type
_entity_poly.pdbx_seq_one_letter_code
_entity_poly.pdbx_strand_id
1 'polypeptide(L)' 'MAKKETFGIVISNKMDKTVIVIEKKPIAHKKYGKIVSRTNKYYVDDPGNACKIGDKVKIEETRPMSKYKRWKIIQLIK' A
#
# COMPACT_ATOMS: atom_id res chain seq x y z
N MET A 1 4.76 0.48 20.72
CA MET A 1 5.50 1.02 19.56
C MET A 1 4.49 1.52 18.53
N ALA A 2 4.75 2.66 17.89
CA ALA A 2 3.87 3.16 16.84
C ALA A 2 3.99 2.25 15.60
N LYS A 3 2.85 1.85 15.04
CA LYS A 3 2.82 1.09 13.79
C LYS A 3 3.10 2.03 12.62
N LYS A 4 3.76 1.52 11.59
CA LYS A 4 4.07 2.32 10.41
C LYS A 4 2.81 2.49 9.56
N GLU A 5 2.51 3.74 9.24
CA GLU A 5 1.43 4.11 8.34
C GLU A 5 1.99 4.58 7.00
N THR A 6 1.25 4.33 5.93
CA THR A 6 1.66 4.70 4.56
C THR A 6 0.42 5.02 3.72
N PHE A 7 0.58 5.88 2.73
CA PHE A 7 -0.47 6.21 1.78
C PHE A 7 -0.18 5.61 0.42
N GLY A 8 -1.20 5.18 -0.30
CA GLY A 8 -1.03 4.63 -1.64
C GLY A 8 -2.32 4.60 -2.45
N ILE A 9 -2.20 4.15 -3.69
CA ILE A 9 -3.32 4.02 -4.63
C ILE A 9 -3.58 2.53 -4.89
N VAL A 10 -4.85 2.13 -4.90
CA VAL A 10 -5.28 0.78 -5.26
C VAL A 10 -5.13 0.55 -6.76
N ILE A 11 -4.41 -0.49 -7.16
CA ILE A 11 -4.20 -0.83 -8.58
C ILE A 11 -4.92 -2.11 -8.98
N SER A 12 -5.07 -3.06 -8.06
CA SER A 12 -5.71 -4.33 -8.36
C SER A 12 -6.54 -4.80 -7.17
N ASN A 13 -7.77 -5.21 -7.46
CA ASN A 13 -8.71 -5.86 -6.56
C ASN A 13 -9.10 -7.26 -7.06
N LYS A 14 -8.23 -7.91 -7.84
CA LYS A 14 -8.53 -9.23 -8.44
C LYS A 14 -8.52 -10.40 -7.44
N MET A 15 -7.94 -10.23 -6.26
CA MET A 15 -7.85 -11.29 -5.24
C MET A 15 -8.98 -11.14 -4.23
N ASP A 16 -9.47 -12.27 -3.71
CA ASP A 16 -10.47 -12.22 -2.64
C ASP A 16 -9.89 -11.65 -1.34
N LYS A 17 -10.65 -10.73 -0.73
CA LYS A 17 -10.36 -10.05 0.54
C LYS A 17 -9.00 -9.32 0.57
N THR A 18 -8.41 -9.06 -0.59
CA THR A 18 -7.03 -8.56 -0.68
C THR A 18 -6.88 -7.62 -1.87
N VAL A 19 -6.34 -6.44 -1.61
CA VAL A 19 -6.05 -5.45 -2.64
C VAL A 19 -4.56 -5.16 -2.74
N ILE A 20 -4.10 -4.83 -3.95
CA ILE A 20 -2.73 -4.41 -4.20
C ILE A 20 -2.69 -2.89 -4.25
N VAL A 21 -1.94 -2.32 -3.30
CA VAL A 21 -1.72 -0.88 -3.17
C VAL A 21 -0.30 -0.54 -3.62
N ILE A 22 -0.16 0.54 -4.37
CA ILE A 22 1.15 1.11 -4.71
C ILE A 22 1.39 2.40 -3.94
N GLU A 23 2.56 2.47 -3.33
CA GLU A 23 3.15 3.70 -2.83
C GLU A 23 4.24 4.17 -3.79
N LYS A 24 4.18 5.45 -4.17
CA LYS A 24 5.24 6.13 -4.92
C LYS A 24 6.05 6.99 -3.96
N LYS A 25 7.34 6.68 -3.80
CA LYS A 25 8.28 7.46 -2.98
C LYS A 25 9.35 8.13 -3.87
N PRO A 26 9.52 9.46 -3.83
CA PRO A 26 10.68 10.10 -4.44
C PRO A 26 11.93 9.79 -3.62
N ILE A 27 12.97 9.27 -4.25
CA ILE A 27 14.25 8.94 -3.61
C ILE A 27 15.37 9.49 -4.49
N ALA A 28 16.37 10.14 -3.89
CA ALA A 28 17.55 10.57 -4.63
C ALA A 28 18.45 9.38 -4.98
N HIS A 29 18.89 9.28 -6.24
CA HIS A 29 19.85 8.26 -6.64
C HIS A 29 21.19 8.46 -5.91
N LYS A 30 21.68 7.44 -5.19
CA LYS A 30 22.85 7.55 -4.28
C LYS A 30 24.09 8.17 -4.93
N LYS A 31 24.38 7.85 -6.19
CA LYS A 31 25.56 8.37 -6.90
C LYS A 31 25.33 9.71 -7.59
N TYR A 32 24.11 9.95 -8.10
CA TYR A 32 23.86 11.02 -9.07
C TYR A 32 22.96 12.14 -8.52
N GLY A 33 22.36 11.98 -7.34
CA GLY A 33 21.46 12.97 -6.74
C GLY A 33 20.11 13.16 -7.46
N LYS A 34 19.96 12.66 -8.70
CA LYS A 34 18.70 12.74 -9.46
C LYS A 34 17.56 12.08 -8.67
N ILE A 35 16.46 12.81 -8.50
CA ILE A 35 15.25 12.32 -7.85
C ILE A 35 14.57 11.30 -8.78
N VAL A 36 14.48 10.06 -8.31
CA VAL A 36 13.80 8.95 -9.00
C VAL A 36 12.61 8.47 -8.18
N SER A 37 11.51 8.14 -8.84
CA SER A 37 10.32 7.60 -8.17
C SER A 37 10.47 6.10 -7.95
N ARG A 38 10.59 5.65 -6.70
CA ARG A 38 10.53 4.23 -6.33
C ARG A 38 9.09 3.83 -6.07
N THR A 39 8.67 2.72 -6.66
CA THR A 39 7.32 2.18 -6.53
C THR A 39 7.37 0.93 -5.66
N ASN A 40 6.67 0.94 -4.52
CA ASN A 40 6.51 -0.23 -3.66
C ASN A 40 5.09 -0.78 -3.77
N LYS A 41 4.95 -2.10 -3.87
CA LYS A 41 3.67 -2.81 -3.91
C LYS A 41 3.40 -3.44 -2.54
N TYR A 42 2.18 -3.25 -2.03
CA TYR A 42 1.72 -3.78 -0.76
C TYR A 42 0.48 -4.63 -0.95
N TYR A 43 0.44 -5.79 -0.27
CA TYR A 43 -0.73 -6.67 -0.20
C TYR A 43 -1.49 -6.32 1.08
N VAL A 44 -2.71 -5.83 0.88
CA VAL A 44 -3.48 -5.20 1.95
C VAL A 44 -4.77 -5.97 2.21
N ASP A 45 -5.09 -6.15 3.49
CA ASP A 45 -6.33 -6.75 3.95
C ASP A 45 -7.53 -5.82 3.77
N ASP A 46 -8.49 -6.29 2.98
CA ASP A 46 -9.80 -5.69 2.78
C ASP A 46 -10.87 -6.78 2.92
N PRO A 47 -11.31 -7.13 4.13
CA PRO A 47 -12.28 -8.22 4.34
C PRO A 47 -13.64 -7.97 3.69
N GLY A 48 -13.99 -6.71 3.40
CA GLY A 48 -15.26 -6.32 2.80
C GLY A 48 -15.24 -6.17 1.28
N ASN A 49 -14.09 -6.34 0.62
CA ASN A 49 -13.90 -6.06 -0.81
C ASN A 49 -14.48 -4.70 -1.23
N ALA A 50 -14.42 -3.70 -0.33
CA ALA A 50 -15.07 -2.42 -0.52
C ALA A 50 -14.25 -1.48 -1.42
N CYS A 51 -12.94 -1.71 -1.54
CA CYS A 51 -12.03 -0.82 -2.26
C CYS A 51 -12.07 -1.05 -3.77
N LYS A 52 -12.13 0.05 -4.52
CA LYS A 52 -12.09 0.03 -6.00
C LYS A 52 -10.72 0.43 -6.51
N ILE A 53 -10.46 0.10 -7.76
CA ILE A 53 -9.24 0.50 -8.46
C ILE A 53 -9.23 2.03 -8.59
N GLY A 54 -8.13 2.67 -8.21
CA GLY A 54 -7.94 4.12 -8.26
C GLY A 54 -8.14 4.84 -6.93
N ASP A 55 -8.69 4.18 -5.91
CA ASP A 55 -8.89 4.79 -4.60
C ASP A 55 -7.55 5.07 -3.90
N LYS A 56 -7.44 6.24 -3.24
CA LYS A 56 -6.33 6.52 -2.32
C LYS A 56 -6.67 5.98 -0.94
N VAL A 57 -5.75 5.22 -0.38
CA VAL A 57 -5.95 4.53 0.90
C VAL A 57 -4.78 4.78 1.84
N LYS A 58 -5.10 4.90 3.13
CA LYS A 58 -4.15 4.86 4.24
C LYS A 58 -4.05 3.42 4.73
N ILE A 59 -2.83 2.89 4.73
CA ILE A 59 -2.51 1.51 5.13
C ILE A 59 -1.60 1.50 6.35
N GLU A 60 -1.75 0.47 7.20
CA GLU A 60 -0.97 0.27 8.42
C GLU A 60 -0.36 -1.14 8.45
N GLU A 61 0.85 -1.24 8.99
CA GLU A 61 1.49 -2.52 9.29
C GLU A 61 0.71 -3.32 10.36
N THR A 62 0.47 -4.59 10.07
CA THR A 62 -0.21 -5.52 10.97
C THR A 62 0.60 -6.80 11.14
N ARG A 63 0.14 -7.71 12.01
CA ARG A 63 0.70 -9.07 12.08
C ARG A 63 0.63 -9.74 10.70
N PRO A 64 1.54 -10.66 10.36
CA PRO A 64 1.42 -11.43 9.13
C PRO A 64 0.06 -12.15 9.08
N MET A 65 -0.74 -11.83 8.06
CA MET A 65 -2.02 -12.50 7.77
C MET A 65 -1.83 -13.63 6.75
N SER A 66 -0.80 -13.51 5.91
CA SER A 66 -0.37 -14.51 4.93
C SER A 66 1.12 -14.29 4.61
N LYS A 67 1.66 -15.06 3.66
CA LYS A 67 3.06 -14.95 3.18
C LYS A 67 3.43 -13.53 2.78
N TYR A 68 2.55 -12.84 2.04
CA TYR A 68 2.78 -11.48 1.54
C TYR A 68 1.92 -10.40 2.22
N LYS A 69 0.78 -10.80 2.80
CA LYS A 69 -0.23 -9.90 3.36
C LYS A 69 0.15 -9.49 4.79
N ARG A 70 0.64 -8.25 4.92
CA ARG A 70 1.14 -7.68 6.19
C ARG A 70 0.63 -6.26 6.46
N TRP A 71 -0.32 -5.80 5.66
CA TRP A 71 -0.87 -4.46 5.71
C TRP A 71 -2.39 -4.52 5.82
N LYS A 72 -3.00 -3.57 6.53
CA LYS A 72 -4.45 -3.40 6.65
C LYS A 72 -4.84 -1.99 6.23
N ILE A 73 -6.03 -1.84 5.66
CA ILE A 73 -6.62 -0.52 5.36
C ILE A 73 -7.15 0.11 6.67
N ILE A 74 -6.76 1.36 6.93
CA ILE A 74 -7.31 2.18 8.02
C ILE A 74 -8.40 3.10 7.49
N GLN A 75 -8.10 3.82 6.40
CA GLN A 75 -8.94 4.93 5.95
C GLN A 75 -8.91 5.03 4.42
N LEU A 76 -10.07 5.28 3.83
CA LEU A 76 -10.21 5.68 2.44
C LEU A 76 -10.13 7.22 2.39
N ILE A 77 -9.21 7.74 1.58
CA ILE A 77 -8.99 9.18 1.42
C ILE A 77 -9.44 9.50 0.00
N LYS A 78 -10.49 10.30 -0.15
CA LYS A 78 -11.00 10.67 -1.47
C LYS A 78 -10.13 11.77 -2.08
#